data_AF-A0A0N4W492-F1
#
_entry.id   AF-A0A0N4W492-F1
#
_cell.length_a   1.000
_cell.length_b   1.000
_cell.length_c   1.000
_cell.angle_alpha   90.00
_cell.angle_beta   90.00
_cell.angle_gamma   90.00
#
_symmetry.space_group_name_H-M   'P 1'
#
loop_
_entity.id
_entity.type
_entity.pdbx_description
1 polymer ?
#
loop_
_entity_poly.entity_id
_entity_poly.type
_entity_poly.pdbx_seq_one_letter_code
_entity_poly.pdbx_strand_id
1 'polypeptide(L)'
;MDSSEEVVSSPHTLLMLRTVVVTPVPRSRAILVFLPGFDDIVQMRDKITNESWSGRRPVIFTLHSQMNSFDQQKVFDSVGASERKVILSTNIAEASLTIDDVVFVIDCGKVKEKTYDHTSRISQLKITWIAKSNAEQRAGRAGRCREGFCFRLYSIEDYEVMLETQMAEMQRTAIHDVCLHAKMFAPENMTVKQFLQMAPEPPLADAVDKSMAFLEQLGALYSEASISDVDVTAAPAPYIEPQLTDLGRLVAQLPLDPQLARLLLFGVVLRCLSPVVTLVAALSHRDPCERTFDNSFVLPHIMVEMFRAFNEFNEKNAKDAILFCRTNYLSLPAMKMIAGIRESSVLSYSSCWPMVQAAIVAGCYPGIGFVRAGNKLKKIRTSTEAAATLHPSSVIKRQVLSASKRSEIINQYVVENSEDPVIEYLAFHELAKIDEGLTVSLLVASGKIGFGIFRHH
;
A
#
# COMPACT_ATOMS: atom_id res chain seq x y z
N MET A 1 25.35 11.75 11.90
CA MET A 1 25.02 12.60 10.75
C MET A 1 23.64 12.17 10.30
N ASP A 2 22.64 12.74 10.95
CA ASP A 2 21.24 12.41 10.77
C ASP A 2 20.60 13.62 10.10
N SER A 3 20.45 13.54 8.78
CA SER A 3 19.89 14.59 7.91
C SER A 3 18.56 14.15 7.29
N SER A 4 17.91 13.14 7.88
CA SER A 4 16.73 12.50 7.31
C SER A 4 15.39 13.13 7.75
N GLU A 5 15.41 14.11 8.66
CA GLU A 5 14.22 14.82 9.15
C GLU A 5 14.09 16.28 8.68
N GLU A 6 14.81 16.72 7.65
CA GLU A 6 14.42 17.96 6.96
C GLU A 6 13.17 17.68 6.11
N VAL A 7 12.02 17.95 6.73
CA VAL A 7 10.73 18.19 6.09
C VAL A 7 10.98 18.90 4.75
N VAL A 8 10.68 18.18 3.67
CA VAL A 8 10.74 18.59 2.26
C VAL A 8 10.66 20.10 2.12
N SER A 9 11.79 20.76 1.80
CA SER A 9 12.00 22.02 1.06
C SER A 9 10.92 23.13 1.11
N SER A 10 10.06 23.14 2.13
CA SER A 10 8.77 23.81 2.07
C SER A 10 8.90 25.33 1.97
N PRO A 11 9.89 25.98 2.62
CA PRO A 11 10.13 27.40 2.43
C PRO A 11 10.55 27.75 0.99
N HIS A 12 11.45 26.97 0.40
CA HIS A 12 11.98 27.22 -0.95
C HIS A 12 10.90 27.00 -2.02
N THR A 13 10.11 25.93 -1.90
CA THR A 13 9.00 25.66 -2.82
C THR A 13 7.95 26.76 -2.75
N LEU A 14 7.57 27.21 -1.54
CA LEU A 14 6.62 28.30 -1.37
C LEU A 14 7.17 29.62 -1.90
N LEU A 15 8.45 29.93 -1.64
CA LEU A 15 9.11 31.13 -2.15
C LEU A 15 9.16 31.17 -3.68
N MET A 16 9.52 30.05 -4.31
CA MET A 16 9.51 29.94 -5.78
C MET A 16 8.10 30.10 -6.31
N LEU A 17 7.12 29.44 -5.69
CA LEU A 17 5.72 29.56 -6.09
C LEU A 17 5.22 31.02 -6.00
N ARG A 18 5.57 31.76 -4.93
CA ARG A 18 5.24 33.19 -4.79
C ARG A 18 5.72 33.99 -6.00
N THR A 19 6.98 33.79 -6.36
CA THR A 19 7.62 34.46 -7.50
C THR A 19 6.91 34.14 -8.82
N VAL A 20 6.61 32.86 -9.07
CA VAL A 20 6.00 32.42 -10.33
C VAL A 20 4.53 32.84 -10.45
N VAL A 21 3.77 32.85 -9.34
CA VAL A 21 2.35 33.26 -9.34
C VAL A 21 2.17 34.73 -9.74
N VAL A 22 3.05 35.61 -9.26
CA VAL A 22 3.00 37.06 -9.56
C VAL A 22 3.66 37.44 -10.89
N THR A 23 4.37 36.50 -11.53
CA THR A 23 5.05 36.75 -12.79
C THR A 23 4.02 37.12 -13.88
N PRO A 24 4.18 38.27 -14.56
CA PRO A 24 3.25 38.69 -15.60
C PRO A 24 3.43 37.83 -16.84
N VAL A 25 2.50 36.90 -17.04
CA VAL A 25 2.41 36.07 -18.24
C VAL A 25 1.04 36.18 -18.91
N PRO A 26 0.97 36.00 -20.25
CA PRO A 26 -0.26 35.83 -21.02
C PRO A 26 -1.26 34.90 -20.34
N ARG A 27 -2.56 35.17 -20.56
CA ARG A 27 -3.68 34.45 -19.92
C ARG A 27 -3.57 32.93 -20.16
N SER A 28 -4.01 32.13 -19.17
CA SER A 28 -4.07 30.65 -19.21
C SER A 28 -2.74 29.88 -19.21
N ARG A 29 -1.96 30.03 -18.13
CA ARG A 29 -0.76 29.21 -17.87
C ARG A 29 -0.78 28.58 -16.48
N ALA A 30 -0.78 27.27 -16.36
CA ALA A 30 -0.78 26.58 -15.09
C ALA A 30 0.65 26.42 -14.54
N ILE A 31 0.74 26.34 -13.21
CA ILE A 31 1.94 25.98 -12.48
C ILE A 31 1.74 24.55 -11.98
N LEU A 32 2.66 23.65 -12.30
CA LEU A 32 2.69 22.28 -11.78
C LEU A 32 3.82 22.17 -10.76
N VAL A 33 3.49 21.73 -9.55
CA VAL A 33 4.44 21.56 -8.44
C VAL A 33 4.55 20.09 -8.13
N PHE A 34 5.74 19.52 -8.26
CA PHE A 34 6.03 18.15 -7.85
C PHE A 34 6.41 18.12 -6.37
N LEU A 35 5.67 17.33 -5.59
CA LEU A 35 5.87 17.08 -4.17
C LEU A 35 5.99 15.57 -3.90
N PRO A 36 6.69 15.13 -2.83
CA PRO A 36 7.00 13.71 -2.65
C PRO A 36 5.79 12.84 -2.32
N GLY A 37 4.86 13.32 -1.48
CA GLY A 37 3.69 12.56 -1.06
C GLY A 37 2.44 13.42 -0.77
N PHE A 38 1.37 12.73 -0.38
CA PHE A 38 0.08 13.33 -0.07
C PHE A 38 0.16 14.35 1.08
N ASP A 39 0.88 14.03 2.15
CA ASP A 39 1.00 14.92 3.31
C ASP A 39 1.72 16.23 2.95
N ASP A 40 2.67 16.17 2.01
CA ASP A 40 3.36 17.36 1.48
C ASP A 40 2.41 18.23 0.65
N ILE A 41 1.54 17.61 -0.15
CA ILE A 41 0.49 18.30 -0.92
C ILE A 41 -0.45 19.05 0.02
N VAL A 42 -0.93 18.39 1.07
CA VAL A 42 -1.86 18.98 2.06
C VAL A 42 -1.19 20.16 2.76
N GLN A 43 0.01 19.97 3.29
CA GLN A 43 0.76 21.03 3.98
C GLN A 43 1.04 22.23 3.07
N MET A 44 1.42 21.98 1.81
CA MET A 44 1.68 23.04 0.84
C MET A 44 0.40 23.81 0.50
N ARG A 45 -0.72 23.09 0.27
CA ARG A 45 -2.03 23.70 0.03
C ARG A 45 -2.42 24.63 1.18
N ASP A 46 -2.30 24.15 2.41
CA ASP A 46 -2.70 24.92 3.59
C ASP A 46 -1.83 26.18 3.76
N LYS A 47 -0.52 26.06 3.50
CA LYS A 47 0.40 27.22 3.48
C LYS A 47 0.03 28.25 2.42
N ILE A 48 -0.29 27.83 1.20
CA ILE A 48 -0.71 28.73 0.11
C ILE A 48 -2.05 29.40 0.44
N THR A 49 -2.98 28.66 1.03
CA THR A 49 -4.34 29.14 1.35
C THR A 49 -4.33 30.16 2.48
N ASN A 50 -3.47 29.97 3.48
CA ASN A 50 -3.32 30.88 4.62
C ASN A 50 -2.51 32.15 4.28
N GLU A 51 -1.98 32.26 3.07
CA GLU A 51 -1.15 33.37 2.67
C GLU A 51 -1.95 34.50 2.01
N SER A 52 -1.53 35.74 2.24
CA SER A 52 -2.08 36.92 1.55
C SER A 52 -1.35 37.15 0.23
N TRP A 53 -2.08 37.02 -0.89
CA TRP A 53 -1.54 37.17 -2.24
C TRP A 53 -1.77 38.59 -2.78
N SER A 54 -0.69 39.26 -3.20
CA SER A 54 -0.78 40.51 -3.97
C SER A 54 -0.86 40.19 -5.47
N GLY A 55 -1.89 40.69 -6.16
CA GLY A 55 -2.10 40.45 -7.59
C GLY A 55 -2.99 39.24 -7.90
N ARG A 56 -2.52 38.31 -8.74
CA ARG A 56 -3.31 37.13 -9.14
C ARG A 56 -3.42 36.14 -7.98
N ARG A 57 -4.64 35.70 -7.68
CA ARG A 57 -4.88 34.71 -6.62
C ARG A 57 -4.63 33.29 -7.14
N PRO A 58 -3.91 32.43 -6.40
CA PRO A 58 -3.75 31.03 -6.79
C PRO A 58 -5.06 30.26 -6.56
N VAL A 59 -5.43 29.43 -7.51
CA VAL A 59 -6.49 28.41 -7.39
C VAL A 59 -5.79 27.06 -7.38
N ILE A 60 -5.92 26.36 -6.26
CA ILE A 60 -5.14 25.15 -5.98
C ILE A 60 -5.94 23.92 -6.41
N PHE A 61 -5.32 23.10 -7.25
CA PHE A 61 -5.76 21.76 -7.58
C PHE A 61 -4.76 20.77 -6.97
N THR A 62 -5.27 19.69 -6.39
CA THR A 62 -4.44 18.62 -5.86
C THR A 62 -4.53 17.41 -6.77
N LEU A 63 -3.42 16.68 -6.90
CA LEU A 63 -3.36 15.51 -7.76
C LEU A 63 -2.53 14.42 -7.09
N HIS A 64 -3.19 13.32 -6.74
CA HIS A 64 -2.57 12.18 -6.09
C HIS A 64 -3.23 10.88 -6.55
N SER A 65 -2.46 9.79 -6.63
CA SER A 65 -2.94 8.49 -7.11
C SER A 65 -4.08 7.88 -6.29
N GLN A 66 -4.19 8.27 -5.01
CA GLN A 66 -5.27 7.85 -4.11
C GLN A 66 -6.56 8.69 -4.22
N MET A 67 -6.57 9.77 -5.02
CA MET A 67 -7.78 10.55 -5.25
C MET A 67 -8.74 9.82 -6.19
N ASN A 68 -10.04 10.07 -6.04
CA ASN A 68 -11.03 9.55 -6.99
C ASN A 68 -10.84 10.20 -8.38
N SER A 69 -11.27 9.48 -9.42
CA SER A 69 -11.07 9.93 -10.81
C SER A 69 -11.78 11.25 -11.11
N PHE A 70 -12.90 11.53 -10.45
CA PHE A 70 -13.65 12.78 -10.64
C PHE A 70 -12.85 13.99 -10.14
N ASP A 71 -12.22 13.88 -8.97
CA ASP A 71 -11.38 14.92 -8.39
C ASP A 71 -10.06 15.08 -9.14
N GLN A 72 -9.49 13.98 -9.65
CA GLN A 72 -8.33 14.06 -10.56
C GLN A 72 -8.68 14.83 -11.84
N GLN A 73 -9.90 14.70 -12.36
CA GLN A 73 -10.34 15.40 -13.56
C GLN A 73 -10.52 16.92 -13.37
N LYS A 74 -10.75 17.40 -12.15
CA LYS A 74 -10.82 18.85 -11.86
C LYS A 74 -9.55 19.58 -12.27
N VAL A 75 -8.42 18.88 -12.34
CA VAL A 75 -7.15 19.46 -12.81
C VAL A 75 -7.21 19.98 -14.25
N PHE A 76 -8.20 19.57 -15.05
CA PHE A 76 -8.42 20.06 -16.41
C PHE A 76 -9.26 21.34 -16.47
N ASP A 77 -9.90 21.73 -15.37
CA ASP A 77 -10.74 22.92 -15.33
C ASP A 77 -9.90 24.18 -15.54
N SER A 78 -10.49 25.15 -16.24
CA SER A 78 -9.92 26.48 -16.42
C SER A 78 -10.22 27.38 -15.23
N VAL A 79 -9.31 28.30 -14.91
CA VAL A 79 -9.49 29.29 -13.84
C VAL A 79 -9.81 30.68 -14.41
N GLY A 80 -10.32 31.58 -13.56
CA GLY A 80 -10.65 32.95 -13.94
C GLY A 80 -9.46 33.79 -14.42
N ALA A 81 -9.74 34.89 -15.12
CA ALA A 81 -8.69 35.74 -15.71
C ALA A 81 -7.80 36.45 -14.68
N SER A 82 -8.30 36.67 -13.46
CA SER A 82 -7.58 37.23 -12.31
C SER A 82 -6.90 36.17 -11.45
N GLU A 83 -6.98 34.90 -11.85
CA GLU A 83 -6.53 33.76 -11.06
C GLU A 83 -5.36 33.03 -11.72
N ARG A 84 -4.64 32.27 -10.90
CA ARG A 84 -3.52 31.44 -11.34
C ARG A 84 -3.75 29.99 -10.93
N LYS A 85 -3.91 29.11 -11.91
CA LYS A 85 -4.00 27.67 -11.68
C LYS A 85 -2.68 27.12 -11.14
N VAL A 86 -2.74 26.49 -9.98
CA VAL A 86 -1.60 25.82 -9.31
C VAL A 86 -2.01 24.38 -9.06
N ILE A 87 -1.22 23.44 -9.56
CA ILE A 87 -1.46 22.00 -9.44
C ILE A 87 -0.38 21.44 -8.53
N LEU A 88 -0.76 20.90 -7.38
CA LEU A 88 0.14 20.23 -6.44
C LEU A 88 0.03 18.72 -6.68
N SER A 89 1.11 18.08 -7.12
CA SER A 89 1.08 16.69 -7.56
C SER A 89 2.26 15.87 -7.07
N THR A 90 2.08 14.56 -6.97
CA THR A 90 3.19 13.60 -6.94
C THR A 90 3.63 13.22 -8.36
N ASN A 91 4.43 12.16 -8.51
CA ASN A 91 4.84 11.57 -9.78
C ASN A 91 3.67 11.10 -10.68
N ILE A 92 2.42 11.10 -10.22
CA ILE A 92 1.26 10.82 -11.09
C ILE A 92 1.16 11.80 -12.28
N ALA A 93 1.57 13.06 -12.11
CA ALA A 93 1.63 14.03 -13.21
C ALA A 93 2.81 13.80 -14.17
N GLU A 94 3.78 12.95 -13.80
CA GLU A 94 4.98 12.68 -14.60
C GLU A 94 4.68 11.81 -15.81
N ALA A 95 3.70 10.91 -15.74
CA ALA A 95 3.34 10.00 -16.82
C ALA A 95 1.84 9.91 -17.08
N SER A 96 1.00 9.88 -16.03
CA SER A 96 -0.38 9.39 -16.14
C SER A 96 -1.39 10.42 -16.66
N LEU A 97 -1.07 11.71 -16.63
CA LEU A 97 -2.00 12.79 -17.04
C LEU A 97 -1.32 13.84 -17.92
N THR A 98 -2.04 14.31 -18.94
CA THR A 98 -1.55 15.29 -19.92
C THR A 98 -2.27 16.62 -19.73
N ILE A 99 -1.67 17.53 -18.98
CA ILE A 99 -2.28 18.83 -18.65
C ILE A 99 -1.66 19.90 -19.57
N ASP A 100 -2.39 20.30 -20.59
CA ASP A 100 -1.86 21.06 -21.72
C ASP A 100 -1.57 22.55 -21.41
N ASP A 101 -2.18 23.10 -20.36
CA ASP A 101 -2.02 24.50 -19.99
C ASP A 101 -0.82 24.76 -19.06
N VAL A 102 -0.06 23.72 -18.67
CA VAL A 102 1.15 23.84 -17.83
C VAL A 102 2.28 24.52 -18.59
N VAL A 103 2.85 25.57 -18.00
CA VAL A 103 4.01 26.30 -18.55
C VAL A 103 5.11 26.48 -17.52
N PHE A 104 4.78 26.35 -16.24
CA PHE A 104 5.76 26.39 -15.16
C PHE A 104 5.74 25.07 -14.42
N VAL A 105 6.91 24.47 -14.27
CA VAL A 105 7.13 23.31 -13.39
C VAL A 105 8.00 23.76 -12.25
N ILE A 106 7.62 23.42 -11.02
CA ILE A 106 8.44 23.56 -9.82
C ILE A 106 8.70 22.14 -9.31
N ASP A 107 9.96 21.72 -9.36
CA ASP A 107 10.36 20.36 -9.01
C ASP A 107 11.20 20.34 -7.74
N CYS A 108 10.69 19.70 -6.69
CA CYS A 108 11.44 19.50 -5.45
C CYS A 108 12.56 18.46 -5.55
N GLY A 109 12.62 17.69 -6.64
CA GLY A 109 13.64 16.66 -6.87
C GLY A 109 13.47 15.39 -6.05
N LYS A 110 12.39 15.26 -5.27
CA LYS A 110 12.16 14.13 -4.38
C LYS A 110 10.93 13.32 -4.79
N VAL A 111 10.91 12.06 -4.38
CA VAL A 111 9.79 11.12 -4.53
C VAL A 111 9.68 10.28 -3.27
N LYS A 112 8.46 9.89 -2.91
CA LYS A 112 8.20 8.94 -1.83
C LYS A 112 7.99 7.55 -2.43
N GLU A 113 8.97 6.66 -2.26
CA GLU A 113 9.05 5.38 -2.96
C GLU A 113 8.98 4.20 -1.99
N LYS A 114 8.26 3.14 -2.38
CA LYS A 114 8.20 1.89 -1.62
C LYS A 114 9.44 1.05 -1.94
N THR A 115 10.16 0.67 -0.90
CA THR A 115 11.33 -0.22 -0.94
C THR A 115 11.05 -1.46 -0.10
N TYR A 116 11.63 -2.60 -0.47
CA TYR A 116 11.46 -3.86 0.23
C TYR A 116 12.81 -4.51 0.54
N ASP A 117 12.98 -4.93 1.80
CA ASP A 117 14.13 -5.75 2.20
C ASP A 117 13.71 -7.23 2.25
N HIS A 118 14.27 -8.04 1.35
CA HIS A 118 14.00 -9.47 1.25
C HIS A 118 14.52 -10.28 2.43
N THR A 119 15.56 -9.80 3.14
CA THR A 119 16.13 -10.50 4.30
C THR A 119 15.20 -10.37 5.50
N SER A 120 14.77 -9.14 5.80
CA SER A 120 13.90 -8.88 6.94
C SER A 120 12.39 -9.01 6.63
N ARG A 121 12.02 -9.06 5.34
CA ARG A 121 10.63 -8.99 4.83
C ARG A 121 9.91 -7.74 5.28
N ILE A 122 10.63 -6.61 5.26
CA ILE A 122 10.13 -5.32 5.71
C ILE A 122 10.00 -4.40 4.51
N SER A 123 8.80 -3.88 4.31
CA SER A 123 8.55 -2.77 3.40
C SER A 123 8.82 -1.45 4.10
N GLN A 124 9.34 -0.48 3.36
CA GLN A 124 9.49 0.88 3.85
C GLN A 124 9.04 1.86 2.78
N LEU A 125 8.43 2.95 3.20
CA LEU A 125 8.12 4.07 2.31
C LEU A 125 9.11 5.20 2.61
N LYS A 126 10.10 5.39 1.73
CA LYS A 126 11.21 6.32 1.94
C LYS A 126 11.14 7.50 0.97
N ILE A 127 11.48 8.69 1.45
CA ILE A 127 11.71 9.83 0.57
C ILE A 127 13.13 9.72 0.00
N THR A 128 13.24 9.69 -1.31
CA THR A 128 14.50 9.57 -2.05
C THR A 128 14.58 10.66 -3.11
N TRP A 129 15.79 10.92 -3.59
CA TRP A 129 16.01 11.73 -4.79
C TRP A 129 15.47 10.99 -6.01
N ILE A 130 14.92 11.75 -6.96
CA ILE A 130 14.54 11.22 -8.26
C ILE A 130 15.77 10.92 -9.13
N ALA A 131 15.59 10.13 -10.19
CA ALA A 131 16.63 9.99 -11.21
C ALA A 131 16.65 11.19 -12.16
N LYS A 132 17.78 11.38 -12.86
CA LYS A 132 17.96 12.40 -13.91
C LYS A 132 16.87 12.28 -14.97
N SER A 133 16.58 11.06 -15.42
CA SER A 133 15.47 10.76 -16.33
C SER A 133 14.10 11.24 -15.83
N ASN A 134 13.78 11.11 -14.53
CA ASN A 134 12.54 11.64 -13.98
C ASN A 134 12.54 13.18 -14.00
N ALA A 135 13.66 13.82 -13.65
CA ALA A 135 13.79 15.28 -13.70
C ALA A 135 13.57 15.83 -15.12
N GLU A 136 14.04 15.12 -16.14
CA GLU A 136 13.78 15.46 -17.55
C GLU A 136 12.31 15.25 -17.94
N GLN A 137 11.69 14.15 -17.50
CA GLN A 137 10.25 13.92 -17.73
C GLN A 137 9.39 15.01 -17.08
N ARG A 138 9.74 15.44 -15.86
CA ARG A 138 9.07 16.53 -15.14
C ARG A 138 9.26 17.86 -15.87
N ALA A 139 10.47 18.17 -16.32
CA ALA A 139 10.75 19.37 -17.10
C ALA A 139 9.94 19.40 -18.42
N GLY A 140 9.82 18.25 -19.09
CA GLY A 140 9.03 18.08 -20.31
C GLY A 140 7.54 18.43 -20.15
N ARG A 141 7.00 18.47 -18.92
CA ARG A 141 5.61 18.87 -18.65
C ARG A 141 5.34 20.35 -18.91
N ALA A 142 6.36 21.21 -18.82
CA ALA A 142 6.24 22.64 -19.15
C ALA A 142 6.31 22.93 -20.65
N GLY A 143 6.86 22.01 -21.46
CA GLY A 143 7.24 22.24 -22.86
C GLY A 143 6.29 21.65 -23.91
N ARG A 144 5.11 21.15 -23.53
CA ARG A 144 4.27 20.36 -24.45
C ARG A 144 3.62 21.17 -25.57
N CYS A 145 2.98 22.28 -25.20
CA CYS A 145 2.21 23.10 -26.16
C CYS A 145 2.92 24.41 -26.54
N ARG A 146 3.99 24.77 -25.82
CA ARG A 146 4.73 26.03 -25.96
C ARG A 146 6.00 25.99 -25.12
N GLU A 147 6.86 27.00 -25.26
CA GLU A 147 7.99 27.24 -24.37
C GLU A 147 7.52 27.39 -22.92
N GLY A 148 8.21 26.70 -22.02
CA GLY A 148 7.94 26.71 -20.58
C GLY A 148 9.21 26.67 -19.76
N PHE A 149 9.05 26.83 -18.46
CA PHE A 149 10.15 26.93 -17.50
C PHE A 149 10.03 25.81 -16.46
N CYS A 150 11.16 25.18 -16.15
CA CYS A 150 11.27 24.21 -15.07
C CYS A 150 12.24 24.73 -14.02
N PHE A 151 11.74 24.92 -12.80
CA PHE A 151 12.53 25.34 -11.64
C PHE A 151 12.84 24.11 -10.78
N ARG A 152 14.11 23.67 -10.83
CA ARG A 152 14.62 22.58 -9.99
C ARG A 152 15.08 23.16 -8.65
N LEU A 153 14.55 22.65 -7.54
CA LEU A 153 14.82 23.15 -6.19
C LEU A 153 15.97 22.38 -5.50
N TYR A 154 16.99 22.05 -6.26
CA TYR A 154 18.18 21.32 -5.85
C TYR A 154 19.38 21.82 -6.65
N SER A 155 20.58 21.67 -6.10
CA SER A 155 21.78 22.22 -6.72
C SER A 155 22.22 21.41 -7.94
N ILE A 156 23.17 21.95 -8.71
CA ILE A 156 23.77 21.22 -9.83
C ILE A 156 24.57 20.03 -9.28
N GLU A 157 25.24 20.19 -8.15
CA GLU A 157 25.98 19.12 -7.48
C GLU A 157 25.06 17.97 -7.06
N ASP A 158 23.89 18.29 -6.47
CA ASP A 158 22.87 17.29 -6.14
C ASP A 158 22.38 16.56 -7.39
N TYR A 159 22.13 17.29 -8.48
CA TYR A 159 21.71 16.72 -9.76
C TYR A 159 22.75 15.76 -10.33
N GLU A 160 24.04 16.11 -10.26
CA GLU A 160 25.10 15.28 -10.83
C GLU A 160 25.30 13.95 -10.10
N VAL A 161 24.97 13.87 -8.81
CA VAL A 161 25.02 12.62 -8.04
C VAL A 161 23.74 11.79 -8.11
N MET A 162 22.67 12.28 -8.75
CA MET A 162 21.45 11.50 -8.99
C MET A 162 21.72 10.34 -9.95
N LEU A 163 20.99 9.24 -9.77
CA LEU A 163 21.01 8.11 -10.71
C LEU A 163 20.52 8.58 -12.09
N GLU A 164 21.07 7.99 -13.16
CA GLU A 164 20.67 8.32 -14.52
C GLU A 164 19.20 7.91 -14.78
N THR A 165 18.88 6.67 -14.44
CA THR A 165 17.56 6.07 -14.56
C THR A 165 17.02 5.63 -13.19
N GLN A 166 15.69 5.64 -13.05
CA GLN A 166 15.06 5.09 -11.87
C GLN A 166 15.33 3.58 -11.80
N MET A 167 15.64 3.09 -10.60
CA MET A 167 15.86 1.67 -10.36
C MET A 167 14.61 0.87 -10.72
N ALA A 168 14.79 -0.23 -11.47
CA ALA A 168 13.72 -1.11 -11.89
C ALA A 168 12.90 -1.61 -10.69
N GLU A 169 11.58 -1.70 -10.85
CA GLU A 169 10.67 -2.12 -9.78
C GLU A 169 11.04 -3.49 -9.18
N MET A 170 11.45 -4.42 -10.04
CA MET A 170 11.90 -5.77 -9.66
C MET A 170 13.12 -5.78 -8.73
N GLN A 171 13.90 -4.70 -8.66
CA GLN A 171 15.06 -4.60 -7.77
C GLN A 171 14.73 -3.96 -6.41
N ARG A 172 13.54 -3.39 -6.26
CA ARG A 172 13.17 -2.58 -5.08
C ARG A 172 11.86 -2.98 -4.41
N THR A 173 11.02 -3.80 -5.04
CA THR A 173 9.78 -4.32 -4.46
C THR A 173 9.88 -5.82 -4.15
N ALA A 174 8.91 -6.35 -3.41
CA ALA A 174 8.80 -7.79 -3.23
C ALA A 174 8.59 -8.48 -4.59
N ILE A 175 9.31 -9.58 -4.83
CA ILE A 175 9.31 -10.32 -6.12
C ILE A 175 8.71 -11.72 -5.99
N HIS A 176 7.88 -11.95 -4.96
CA HIS A 176 7.25 -13.25 -4.72
C HIS A 176 6.39 -13.69 -5.90
N ASP A 177 5.56 -12.79 -6.43
CA ASP A 177 4.74 -13.06 -7.60
C ASP A 177 5.58 -13.29 -8.87
N VAL A 178 6.62 -12.46 -9.06
CA VAL A 178 7.58 -12.61 -10.18
C VAL A 178 8.29 -13.96 -10.13
N CYS A 179 8.73 -14.41 -8.95
CA CYS A 179 9.40 -15.71 -8.79
C CYS A 179 8.43 -16.88 -9.03
N LEU A 180 7.17 -16.75 -8.59
CA LEU A 180 6.16 -17.77 -8.81
C LEU A 180 5.86 -17.94 -10.31
N HIS A 181 5.67 -16.84 -11.03
CA HIS A 181 5.49 -16.83 -12.48
C HIS A 181 6.75 -17.30 -13.22
N ALA A 182 7.93 -16.87 -12.79
CA ALA A 182 9.20 -17.35 -13.34
C ALA A 182 9.32 -18.87 -13.19
N LYS A 183 8.87 -19.45 -12.07
CA LYS A 183 8.85 -20.92 -11.91
C LYS A 183 7.92 -21.62 -12.90
N MET A 184 6.82 -20.97 -13.31
CA MET A 184 5.91 -21.51 -14.33
C MET A 184 6.46 -21.40 -15.75
N PHE A 185 7.22 -20.35 -16.05
CA PHE A 185 7.67 -20.03 -17.40
C PHE A 185 9.10 -20.47 -17.71
N ALA A 186 9.93 -20.67 -16.68
CA ALA A 186 11.30 -21.11 -16.87
C ALA A 186 11.35 -22.50 -17.55
N PRO A 187 12.25 -22.70 -18.52
CA PRO A 187 12.50 -24.02 -19.09
C PRO A 187 12.85 -25.06 -18.02
N GLU A 188 12.48 -26.33 -18.22
CA GLU A 188 12.69 -27.40 -17.22
C GLU A 188 14.16 -27.58 -16.78
N ASN A 189 15.11 -27.21 -17.64
CA ASN A 189 16.55 -27.29 -17.39
C ASN A 189 17.16 -25.99 -16.82
N MET A 190 16.32 -25.05 -16.38
CA MET A 190 16.74 -23.73 -15.91
C MET A 190 16.09 -23.40 -14.56
N THR A 191 16.90 -22.95 -13.61
CA THR A 191 16.39 -22.47 -12.32
C THR A 191 15.72 -21.10 -12.45
N VAL A 192 14.83 -20.77 -11.52
CA VAL A 192 14.19 -19.44 -11.46
C VAL A 192 15.24 -18.33 -11.40
N LYS A 193 16.31 -18.55 -10.64
CA LYS A 193 17.43 -17.61 -10.55
C LYS A 193 18.10 -17.40 -11.91
N GLN A 194 18.44 -18.47 -12.63
CA GLN A 194 19.05 -18.37 -13.95
C GLN A 194 18.13 -17.65 -14.95
N PHE A 195 16.84 -17.97 -14.92
CA PHE A 195 15.84 -17.34 -15.78
C PHE A 195 15.73 -15.83 -15.54
N LEU A 196 15.61 -15.42 -14.27
CA LEU A 196 15.51 -13.99 -13.91
C LEU A 196 16.80 -13.20 -14.16
N GLN A 197 17.97 -13.85 -14.14
CA GLN A 197 19.24 -13.20 -14.50
C GLN A 197 19.33 -12.84 -15.99
N MET A 198 18.43 -13.33 -16.83
CA MET A 198 18.35 -12.96 -18.25
C MET A 198 17.55 -11.66 -18.50
N ALA A 199 16.91 -11.10 -17.47
CA ALA A 199 16.19 -9.83 -17.58
C ALA A 199 17.15 -8.64 -17.85
N PRO A 200 16.69 -7.54 -18.49
CA PRO A 200 17.53 -6.37 -18.75
C PRO A 200 18.15 -5.78 -17.48
N GLU A 201 17.37 -5.72 -16.41
CA GLU A 201 17.79 -5.30 -15.07
C GLU A 201 17.38 -6.38 -14.06
N PRO A 202 18.22 -7.40 -13.83
CA PRO A 202 17.84 -8.56 -13.04
C PRO A 202 17.75 -8.23 -11.54
N PRO A 203 16.94 -8.98 -10.76
CA PRO A 203 16.92 -8.85 -9.31
C PRO A 203 18.20 -9.40 -8.68
N LEU A 204 18.45 -9.03 -7.43
CA LEU A 204 19.54 -9.62 -6.65
C LEU A 204 19.31 -11.12 -6.47
N ALA A 205 20.37 -11.92 -6.62
CA ALA A 205 20.27 -13.38 -6.48
C ALA A 205 19.73 -13.83 -5.10
N ASP A 206 20.14 -13.14 -4.03
CA ASP A 206 19.63 -13.38 -2.68
C ASP A 206 18.13 -13.05 -2.57
N ALA A 207 17.66 -11.99 -3.23
CA ALA A 207 16.23 -11.65 -3.25
C ALA A 207 15.38 -12.76 -3.88
N VAL A 208 15.90 -13.43 -4.92
CA VAL A 208 15.26 -14.61 -5.53
C VAL A 208 15.23 -15.77 -4.54
N ASP A 209 16.35 -16.09 -3.89
CA ASP A 209 16.43 -17.18 -2.90
C ASP A 209 15.46 -16.97 -1.74
N LYS A 210 15.41 -15.76 -1.17
CA LYS A 210 14.46 -15.41 -0.10
C LYS A 210 13.02 -15.50 -0.57
N SER A 211 12.74 -15.12 -1.81
CA SER A 211 11.38 -15.17 -2.37
C SER A 211 10.93 -16.60 -2.64
N MET A 212 11.81 -17.47 -3.12
CA MET A 212 11.55 -18.90 -3.28
C MET A 212 11.29 -19.59 -1.94
N ALA A 213 12.12 -19.32 -0.93
CA ALA A 213 11.92 -19.83 0.43
C ALA A 213 10.59 -19.35 1.04
N PHE A 214 10.19 -18.11 0.76
CA PHE A 214 8.90 -17.59 1.19
C PHE A 214 7.72 -18.29 0.50
N LEU A 215 7.80 -18.53 -0.81
CA LEU A 215 6.76 -19.25 -1.55
C LEU A 215 6.63 -20.72 -1.09
N GLU A 216 7.72 -21.33 -0.66
CA GLU A 216 7.71 -22.64 -0.01
C GLU A 216 7.02 -22.60 1.35
N GLN A 217 7.32 -21.61 2.21
CA GLN A 217 6.58 -21.37 3.47
C GLN A 217 5.08 -21.09 3.24
N LEU A 218 4.75 -20.50 2.09
CA LEU A 218 3.37 -20.24 1.68
C LEU A 218 2.67 -21.53 1.18
N GLY A 219 3.40 -22.61 0.95
CA GLY A 219 2.92 -23.86 0.36
C GLY A 219 2.65 -23.77 -1.15
N ALA A 220 3.10 -22.69 -1.81
CA ALA A 220 3.02 -22.54 -3.26
C ALA A 220 4.11 -23.36 -3.97
N LEU A 221 5.23 -23.59 -3.29
CA LEU A 221 6.30 -24.47 -3.71
C LEU A 221 6.50 -25.59 -2.68
N TYR A 222 7.10 -26.69 -3.11
CA TYR A 222 7.35 -27.85 -2.28
C TYR A 222 8.71 -28.48 -2.59
N SER A 223 9.47 -28.80 -1.54
CA SER A 223 10.69 -29.60 -1.62
C SER A 223 10.59 -30.79 -0.68
N GLU A 224 10.99 -31.99 -1.12
CA GLU A 224 10.98 -33.19 -0.27
C GLU A 224 11.91 -33.06 0.95
N ALA A 225 12.93 -32.20 0.86
CA ALA A 225 13.83 -31.88 1.97
C ALA A 225 13.13 -31.17 3.16
N SER A 226 11.93 -30.62 2.96
CA SER A 226 11.17 -29.90 4.00
C SER A 226 10.36 -30.81 4.95
N ILE A 227 10.12 -32.07 4.58
CA ILE A 227 9.28 -33.01 5.36
C ILE A 227 10.11 -33.82 6.36
N SER A 228 11.41 -33.89 6.17
CA SER A 228 12.22 -34.93 6.79
C SER A 228 13.12 -34.33 7.88
N ASP A 229 12.86 -34.68 9.15
CA ASP A 229 13.80 -34.57 10.28
C ASP A 229 15.03 -35.50 10.04
N VAL A 230 15.70 -35.34 8.90
CA VAL A 230 16.76 -36.24 8.45
C VAL A 230 18.07 -35.79 9.07
N ASP A 231 18.68 -36.76 9.77
CA ASP A 231 20.01 -36.74 10.37
C ASP A 231 20.98 -35.77 9.69
N VAL A 232 21.49 -34.83 10.49
CA VAL A 232 22.50 -33.79 10.15
C VAL A 232 23.87 -34.40 9.76
N THR A 233 23.95 -35.70 9.51
CA THR A 233 25.20 -36.45 9.30
C THR A 233 25.41 -36.95 7.87
N ALA A 234 24.45 -36.76 6.96
CA ALA A 234 24.61 -37.10 5.55
C ALA A 234 25.22 -35.94 4.74
N ALA A 235 26.06 -36.26 3.76
CA ALA A 235 26.62 -35.30 2.81
C ALA A 235 25.52 -34.47 2.12
N PRO A 236 25.74 -33.18 1.83
CA PRO A 236 24.71 -32.34 1.23
C PRO A 236 24.27 -32.93 -0.11
N ALA A 237 23.00 -33.32 -0.19
CA ALA A 237 22.37 -33.69 -1.45
C ALA A 237 22.49 -32.51 -2.45
N PRO A 238 22.56 -32.77 -3.77
CA PRO A 238 22.50 -31.70 -4.76
C PRO A 238 21.24 -30.85 -4.51
N TYR A 239 21.38 -29.52 -4.56
CA TYR A 239 20.25 -28.61 -4.39
C TYR A 239 19.19 -28.91 -5.46
N ILE A 240 18.03 -29.39 -5.01
CA ILE A 240 16.85 -29.57 -5.85
C ILE A 240 15.96 -28.36 -5.64
N GLU A 241 15.72 -27.60 -6.71
CA GLU A 241 14.82 -26.44 -6.65
C GLU A 241 13.39 -26.91 -6.33
N PRO A 242 12.69 -26.25 -5.39
CA PRO A 242 11.31 -26.58 -5.04
C PRO A 242 10.39 -26.61 -6.26
N GLN A 243 9.47 -27.59 -6.29
CA GLN A 243 8.51 -27.78 -7.36
C GLN A 243 7.19 -27.06 -7.06
N LEU A 244 6.48 -26.66 -8.13
CA LEU A 244 5.21 -25.95 -8.02
C LEU A 244 4.11 -26.89 -7.52
N THR A 245 3.42 -26.51 -6.44
CA THR A 245 2.28 -27.27 -5.91
C THR A 245 0.99 -26.95 -6.66
N ASP A 246 -0.06 -27.75 -6.47
CA ASP A 246 -1.39 -27.42 -7.01
C ASP A 246 -1.93 -26.10 -6.44
N LEU A 247 -1.65 -25.82 -5.15
CA LEU A 247 -1.95 -24.52 -4.56
C LEU A 247 -1.19 -23.40 -5.27
N GLY A 248 0.11 -23.59 -5.53
CA GLY A 248 0.95 -22.63 -6.26
C GLY A 248 0.43 -22.35 -7.67
N ARG A 249 -0.02 -23.37 -8.39
CA ARG A 249 -0.66 -23.21 -9.72
C ARG A 249 -1.93 -22.37 -9.65
N LEU A 250 -2.78 -22.59 -8.64
CA LEU A 250 -4.00 -21.80 -8.45
C LEU A 250 -3.68 -20.35 -8.06
N VAL A 251 -2.70 -20.15 -7.16
CA VAL A 251 -2.26 -18.83 -6.74
C VAL A 251 -1.76 -18.01 -7.92
N ALA A 252 -0.92 -18.59 -8.79
CA ALA A 252 -0.36 -17.90 -9.95
C ALA A 252 -1.39 -17.55 -11.04
N GLN A 253 -2.57 -18.16 -11.03
CA GLN A 253 -3.65 -17.82 -11.98
C GLN A 253 -4.46 -16.59 -11.54
N LEU A 254 -4.28 -16.13 -10.30
CA LEU A 254 -4.99 -14.98 -9.75
C LEU A 254 -4.16 -13.71 -9.92
N PRO A 255 -4.74 -12.58 -10.36
CA PRO A 255 -4.04 -11.30 -10.49
C PRO A 255 -3.90 -10.62 -9.11
N LEU A 256 -3.30 -11.33 -8.15
CA LEU A 256 -3.19 -10.94 -6.74
C LEU A 256 -1.82 -11.35 -6.21
N ASP A 257 -1.31 -10.60 -5.22
CA ASP A 257 -0.14 -11.03 -4.46
C ASP A 257 -0.36 -12.44 -3.88
N PRO A 258 0.68 -13.31 -3.83
CA PRO A 258 0.53 -14.72 -3.44
C PRO A 258 -0.19 -14.94 -2.09
N GLN A 259 0.05 -14.08 -1.09
CA GLN A 259 -0.64 -14.15 0.20
C GLN A 259 -2.14 -13.84 0.11
N LEU A 260 -2.52 -12.84 -0.70
CA LEU A 260 -3.92 -12.46 -0.91
C LEU A 260 -4.66 -13.48 -1.77
N ALA A 261 -3.98 -14.05 -2.76
CA ALA A 261 -4.47 -15.19 -3.53
C ALA A 261 -4.74 -16.40 -2.62
N ARG A 262 -3.78 -16.77 -1.75
CA ARG A 262 -3.96 -17.84 -0.77
C ARG A 262 -5.13 -17.54 0.18
N LEU A 263 -5.22 -16.33 0.71
CA LEU A 263 -6.35 -15.87 1.53
C LEU A 263 -7.70 -16.12 0.81
N LEU A 264 -7.81 -15.69 -0.45
CA LEU A 264 -9.01 -15.86 -1.26
C LEU A 264 -9.39 -17.34 -1.43
N LEU A 265 -8.41 -18.19 -1.77
CA LEU A 265 -8.62 -19.64 -1.95
C LEU A 265 -9.08 -20.31 -0.65
N PHE A 266 -8.49 -19.96 0.50
CA PHE A 266 -8.95 -20.46 1.79
C PHE A 266 -10.35 -19.96 2.14
N GLY A 267 -10.73 -18.75 1.71
CA GLY A 267 -12.11 -18.27 1.79
C GLY A 267 -13.11 -19.15 1.03
N VAL A 268 -12.71 -19.70 -0.12
CA VAL A 268 -13.52 -20.68 -0.89
C VAL A 268 -13.60 -22.01 -0.14
N VAL A 269 -12.47 -22.58 0.26
CA VAL A 269 -12.39 -23.90 0.93
C VAL A 269 -13.18 -23.91 2.23
N LEU A 270 -13.08 -22.84 3.03
CA LEU A 270 -13.79 -22.69 4.31
C LEU A 270 -15.23 -22.17 4.14
N ARG A 271 -15.70 -21.97 2.89
CA ARG A 271 -17.04 -21.48 2.55
C ARG A 271 -17.41 -20.15 3.23
N CYS A 272 -16.41 -19.29 3.43
CA CYS A 272 -16.52 -17.96 4.01
C CYS A 272 -16.08 -16.85 3.02
N LEU A 273 -16.29 -17.10 1.72
CA LEU A 273 -15.77 -16.26 0.64
C LEU A 273 -16.28 -14.81 0.69
N SER A 274 -17.52 -14.55 1.11
CA SER A 274 -18.10 -13.20 1.06
C SER A 274 -17.34 -12.13 1.87
N PRO A 275 -17.01 -12.34 3.17
CA PRO A 275 -16.15 -11.40 3.90
C PRO A 275 -14.70 -11.43 3.40
N VAL A 276 -14.20 -12.58 2.94
CA VAL A 276 -12.82 -12.74 2.47
C VAL A 276 -12.57 -11.99 1.16
N VAL A 277 -13.47 -12.08 0.17
CA VAL A 277 -13.34 -11.35 -1.10
C VAL A 277 -13.41 -9.85 -0.88
N THR A 278 -14.26 -9.39 0.05
CA THR A 278 -14.35 -7.98 0.44
C THR A 278 -13.01 -7.51 1.01
N LEU A 279 -12.40 -8.32 1.88
CA LEU A 279 -11.10 -8.03 2.47
C LEU A 279 -9.98 -8.05 1.43
N VAL A 280 -9.92 -9.07 0.57
CA VAL A 280 -8.93 -9.18 -0.51
C VAL A 280 -9.07 -8.03 -1.49
N ALA A 281 -10.29 -7.63 -1.86
CA ALA A 281 -10.53 -6.46 -2.69
C ALA A 281 -10.01 -5.17 -2.02
N ALA A 282 -10.20 -5.02 -0.70
CA ALA A 282 -9.71 -3.87 0.04
C ALA A 282 -8.17 -3.82 0.17
N LEU A 283 -7.51 -4.98 0.19
CA LEU A 283 -6.05 -5.08 0.34
C LEU A 283 -5.30 -5.09 -1.00
N SER A 284 -5.90 -5.67 -2.04
CA SER A 284 -5.32 -5.79 -3.39
C SER A 284 -5.48 -4.50 -4.21
N HIS A 285 -6.56 -3.77 -3.98
CA HIS A 285 -6.82 -2.50 -4.63
C HIS A 285 -6.64 -1.37 -3.63
N ARG A 286 -6.48 -0.15 -4.16
CA ARG A 286 -6.52 1.13 -3.44
C ARG A 286 -7.55 1.01 -2.30
N ASP A 287 -7.16 1.36 -1.07
CA ASP A 287 -8.06 1.43 0.09
C ASP A 287 -9.43 1.93 -0.39
N PRO A 288 -10.50 1.09 -0.35
CA PRO A 288 -11.78 1.44 -0.95
C PRO A 288 -12.46 2.60 -0.23
N CYS A 289 -11.94 3.01 0.93
CA CYS A 289 -12.25 4.27 1.57
C CYS A 289 -11.28 5.36 1.06
N GLU A 290 -11.81 6.30 0.28
CA GLU A 290 -11.03 7.46 -0.16
C GLU A 290 -10.47 8.23 1.03
N ARG A 291 -9.21 8.67 0.94
CA ARG A 291 -8.68 9.71 1.83
C ARG A 291 -9.34 11.03 1.44
N THR A 292 -10.49 11.32 2.00
CA THR A 292 -10.98 12.71 2.04
C THR A 292 -10.06 13.52 2.93
N PHE A 293 -9.87 14.81 2.60
CA PHE A 293 -9.00 15.72 3.33
C PHE A 293 -9.35 15.89 4.83
N ASP A 294 -10.48 15.35 5.28
CA ASP A 294 -10.99 15.51 6.64
C ASP A 294 -11.24 14.21 7.42
N ASN A 295 -11.05 13.00 6.90
CA ASN A 295 -11.30 11.79 7.72
C ASN A 295 -10.40 10.58 7.44
N SER A 296 -9.89 10.01 8.53
CA SER A 296 -8.95 8.89 8.57
C SER A 296 -9.66 7.56 8.88
N PHE A 297 -10.20 6.90 7.84
CA PHE A 297 -10.90 5.61 7.96
C PHE A 297 -9.93 4.41 8.10
N VAL A 298 -10.41 3.30 8.71
CA VAL A 298 -9.61 2.37 9.54
C VAL A 298 -9.89 0.88 9.22
N LEU A 299 -8.86 0.07 8.95
CA LEU A 299 -8.96 -1.32 8.42
C LEU A 299 -9.95 -2.30 9.09
N PRO A 300 -10.03 -2.48 10.43
CA PRO A 300 -11.10 -3.33 11.00
C PRO A 300 -12.52 -2.73 10.97
N HIS A 301 -12.66 -1.40 10.95
CA HIS A 301 -13.93 -0.75 10.64
C HIS A 301 -14.24 -0.94 9.15
N ILE A 302 -13.25 -0.96 8.26
CA ILE A 302 -13.45 -1.24 6.83
C ILE A 302 -14.07 -2.62 6.60
N MET A 303 -13.75 -3.68 7.35
CA MET A 303 -14.44 -4.97 7.14
C MET A 303 -15.93 -4.92 7.49
N VAL A 304 -16.30 -4.37 8.65
CA VAL A 304 -17.70 -4.29 9.09
C VAL A 304 -18.46 -3.19 8.35
N GLU A 305 -17.82 -2.06 8.06
CA GLU A 305 -18.37 -0.94 7.29
C GLU A 305 -18.41 -1.22 5.80
N MET A 306 -17.43 -1.89 5.17
CA MET A 306 -17.58 -2.39 3.81
C MET A 306 -18.65 -3.46 3.79
N PHE A 307 -18.71 -4.38 4.76
CA PHE A 307 -19.76 -5.40 4.74
C PHE A 307 -21.15 -4.75 4.86
N ARG A 308 -21.31 -3.76 5.76
CA ARG A 308 -22.53 -2.94 5.87
C ARG A 308 -22.80 -2.15 4.59
N ALA A 309 -21.82 -1.41 4.10
CA ALA A 309 -21.95 -0.58 2.91
C ALA A 309 -22.18 -1.40 1.65
N PHE A 310 -21.65 -2.61 1.59
CA PHE A 310 -21.86 -3.55 0.50
C PHE A 310 -23.25 -4.20 0.58
N ASN A 311 -23.72 -4.56 1.78
CA ASN A 311 -25.12 -4.98 1.95
C ASN A 311 -26.08 -3.85 1.55
N GLU A 312 -25.80 -2.62 1.98
CA GLU A 312 -26.60 -1.45 1.62
C GLU A 312 -26.53 -1.12 0.13
N PHE A 313 -25.37 -1.32 -0.51
CA PHE A 313 -25.20 -1.20 -1.97
C PHE A 313 -26.03 -2.23 -2.73
N ASN A 314 -26.07 -3.48 -2.27
CA ASN A 314 -26.85 -4.55 -2.88
C ASN A 314 -28.36 -4.33 -2.78
N GLU A 315 -28.82 -3.60 -1.78
CA GLU A 315 -30.23 -3.24 -1.59
C GLU A 315 -30.66 -2.04 -2.45
N LYS A 316 -29.72 -1.37 -3.14
CA LYS A 316 -29.98 -0.14 -3.91
C LYS A 316 -30.14 -0.41 -5.40
N ASN A 317 -31.06 0.33 -6.02
CA ASN A 317 -31.23 0.36 -7.47
C ASN A 317 -30.00 0.97 -8.16
N ALA A 318 -29.78 0.71 -9.45
CA ALA A 318 -28.59 1.14 -10.19
C ALA A 318 -28.26 2.65 -10.05
N LYS A 319 -29.26 3.53 -9.97
CA LYS A 319 -29.07 4.98 -9.76
C LYS A 319 -28.67 5.32 -8.32
N ASP A 320 -29.32 4.69 -7.34
CA ASP A 320 -29.05 4.88 -5.91
C ASP A 320 -27.74 4.25 -5.48
N ALA A 321 -27.32 3.17 -6.14
CA ALA A 321 -26.04 2.51 -5.99
C ALA A 321 -24.88 3.41 -6.45
N ILE A 322 -25.05 4.12 -7.58
CA ILE A 322 -24.09 5.13 -8.05
C ILE A 322 -24.01 6.29 -7.04
N LEU A 323 -25.15 6.80 -6.58
CA LEU A 323 -25.20 7.87 -5.61
C LEU A 323 -24.58 7.45 -4.27
N PHE A 324 -24.90 6.25 -3.79
CA PHE A 324 -24.35 5.67 -2.58
C PHE A 324 -22.84 5.49 -2.64
N CYS A 325 -22.31 4.97 -3.76
CA CYS A 325 -20.88 4.89 -3.99
C CYS A 325 -20.22 6.28 -3.97
N ARG A 326 -20.86 7.31 -4.53
CA ARG A 326 -20.37 8.69 -4.47
C ARG A 326 -20.40 9.28 -3.05
N THR A 327 -21.48 9.05 -2.32
CA THR A 327 -21.67 9.59 -0.95
C THR A 327 -20.76 8.91 0.07
N ASN A 328 -20.47 7.63 -0.13
CA ASN A 328 -19.63 6.84 0.78
C ASN A 328 -18.21 6.64 0.26
N TYR A 329 -17.83 7.32 -0.83
CA TYR A 329 -16.48 7.32 -1.37
C TYR A 329 -16.00 5.90 -1.73
N LEU A 330 -16.86 5.11 -2.37
CA LEU A 330 -16.61 3.72 -2.77
C LEU A 330 -16.47 3.60 -4.29
N SER A 331 -15.56 2.73 -4.74
CA SER A 331 -15.39 2.41 -6.17
C SER A 331 -16.54 1.56 -6.71
N LEU A 332 -17.40 2.15 -7.55
CA LEU A 332 -18.53 1.44 -8.18
C LEU A 332 -18.09 0.19 -8.98
N PRO A 333 -17.01 0.20 -9.78
CA PRO A 333 -16.50 -1.00 -10.45
C PRO A 333 -16.10 -2.10 -9.45
N ALA A 334 -15.43 -1.75 -8.35
CA ALA A 334 -15.05 -2.70 -7.31
C ALA A 334 -16.28 -3.30 -6.61
N MET A 335 -17.29 -2.48 -6.29
CA MET A 335 -18.54 -2.94 -5.69
C MET A 335 -19.31 -3.89 -6.62
N LYS A 336 -19.39 -3.59 -7.91
CA LYS A 336 -20.01 -4.50 -8.89
C LYS A 336 -19.26 -5.84 -9.03
N MET A 337 -17.93 -5.80 -8.99
CA MET A 337 -17.11 -7.01 -9.00
C MET A 337 -17.38 -7.88 -7.77
N ILE A 338 -17.42 -7.27 -6.57
CA ILE A 338 -17.72 -7.96 -5.31
C ILE A 338 -19.13 -8.56 -5.32
N ALA A 339 -20.12 -7.87 -5.92
CA ALA A 339 -21.48 -8.38 -6.06
C ALA A 339 -21.59 -9.60 -6.97
N GLY A 340 -20.92 -9.59 -8.12
CA GLY A 340 -20.90 -10.75 -9.03
C GLY A 340 -20.29 -12.00 -8.39
N ILE A 341 -19.31 -11.85 -7.49
CA ILE A 341 -18.68 -12.99 -6.80
C ILE A 341 -19.62 -13.61 -5.74
N ARG A 342 -20.51 -12.80 -5.15
CA ARG A 342 -21.37 -13.19 -4.02
C ARG A 342 -22.66 -13.92 -4.42
N GLU A 343 -23.10 -13.85 -5.68
CA GLU A 343 -24.30 -14.56 -6.16
C GLU A 343 -24.12 -16.09 -6.25
N SER A 344 -22.91 -16.61 -6.04
CA SER A 344 -22.65 -18.05 -6.02
C SER A 344 -23.10 -18.71 -4.70
N SER A 345 -23.87 -19.81 -4.79
CA SER A 345 -24.59 -20.49 -3.70
C SER A 345 -23.70 -21.23 -2.67
N VAL A 346 -22.43 -20.85 -2.51
CA VAL A 346 -21.38 -21.61 -1.79
C VAL A 346 -21.06 -21.02 -0.40
N LEU A 347 -21.87 -20.10 0.11
CA LEU A 347 -21.50 -19.16 1.19
C LEU A 347 -21.93 -19.55 2.63
N SER A 348 -22.04 -20.85 2.95
CA SER A 348 -22.64 -21.33 4.20
C SER A 348 -22.00 -20.85 5.52
N TYR A 349 -20.73 -20.43 5.53
CA TYR A 349 -20.01 -20.01 6.73
C TYR A 349 -19.53 -18.55 6.69
N SER A 350 -20.11 -17.72 5.81
CA SER A 350 -19.72 -16.31 5.67
C SER A 350 -19.98 -15.45 6.91
N SER A 351 -20.88 -15.89 7.82
CA SER A 351 -21.11 -15.24 9.13
C SER A 351 -20.33 -15.89 10.28
N CYS A 352 -19.60 -16.99 10.04
CA CYS A 352 -18.85 -17.70 11.06
C CYS A 352 -17.46 -17.09 11.22
N TRP A 353 -17.30 -16.22 12.22
CA TRP A 353 -16.05 -15.50 12.46
C TRP A 353 -14.81 -16.41 12.62
N PRO A 354 -14.86 -17.55 13.34
CA PRO A 354 -13.72 -18.46 13.39
C PRO A 354 -13.24 -18.97 12.02
N MET A 355 -14.15 -19.20 11.06
CA MET A 355 -13.79 -19.63 9.71
C MET A 355 -13.16 -18.49 8.91
N VAL A 356 -13.65 -17.26 9.08
CA VAL A 356 -13.04 -16.06 8.49
C VAL A 356 -11.65 -15.82 9.08
N GLN A 357 -11.49 -15.96 10.39
CA GLN A 357 -10.18 -15.84 11.06
C GLN A 357 -9.21 -16.91 10.56
N ALA A 358 -9.66 -18.16 10.42
CA ALA A 358 -8.83 -19.23 9.87
C ALA A 358 -8.36 -18.93 8.44
N ALA A 359 -9.25 -18.41 7.58
CA ALA A 359 -8.88 -17.98 6.24
C ALA A 359 -7.82 -16.85 6.28
N ILE A 360 -8.01 -15.85 7.13
CA ILE A 360 -7.07 -14.73 7.31
C ILE A 360 -5.71 -15.21 7.81
N VAL A 361 -5.68 -16.09 8.82
CA VAL A 361 -4.45 -16.69 9.33
C VAL A 361 -3.74 -17.49 8.23
N ALA A 362 -4.47 -18.26 7.43
CA ALA A 362 -3.90 -19.03 6.32
C ALA A 362 -3.24 -18.14 5.26
N GLY A 363 -3.87 -17.00 4.92
CA GLY A 363 -3.32 -16.04 3.97
C GLY A 363 -2.15 -15.22 4.50
N CYS A 364 -2.19 -14.84 5.79
CA CYS A 364 -1.15 -14.06 6.43
C CYS A 364 0.09 -14.88 6.79
N TYR A 365 -0.04 -16.20 7.03
CA TYR A 365 1.07 -17.07 7.36
C TYR A 365 2.19 -16.95 6.30
N PRO A 366 3.47 -16.80 6.68
CA PRO A 366 4.06 -16.93 8.03
C PRO A 366 4.07 -15.64 8.89
N GLY A 367 3.40 -14.57 8.46
CA GLY A 367 3.28 -13.30 9.18
C GLY A 367 2.50 -13.41 10.49
N ILE A 368 3.18 -13.83 11.55
CA ILE A 368 2.58 -14.10 12.85
C ILE A 368 3.36 -13.37 13.95
N GLY A 369 2.64 -12.60 14.75
CA GLY A 369 3.14 -11.87 15.90
C GLY A 369 2.63 -12.48 17.21
N PHE A 370 3.43 -12.38 18.26
CA PHE A 370 3.10 -12.82 19.61
C PHE A 370 3.17 -11.65 20.59
N VAL A 371 2.22 -11.63 21.53
CA VAL A 371 2.18 -10.66 22.63
C VAL A 371 2.37 -11.41 23.95
N ARG A 372 3.31 -10.96 24.79
CA ARG A 372 3.49 -11.53 26.13
C ARG A 372 2.24 -11.26 26.98
N ALA A 373 1.77 -12.29 27.69
CA ALA A 373 0.66 -12.19 28.64
C ALA A 373 0.85 -11.00 29.61
N GLY A 374 -0.20 -10.19 29.78
CA GLY A 374 -0.21 -9.00 30.64
C GLY A 374 0.29 -7.68 30.02
N ASN A 375 0.83 -7.70 28.78
CA ASN A 375 1.24 -6.46 28.09
C ASN A 375 0.11 -5.88 27.22
N LYS A 376 -0.14 -4.57 27.36
CA LYS A 376 -1.13 -3.81 26.58
C LYS A 376 -0.73 -3.64 25.09
N LEU A 377 -0.65 -4.69 24.26
CA LEU A 377 -0.49 -4.66 22.77
C LEU A 377 0.57 -3.66 22.19
N LYS A 378 1.46 -3.13 23.03
CA LYS A 378 2.40 -2.04 22.71
C LYS A 378 3.65 -2.57 22.01
N LYS A 379 4.00 -3.83 22.25
CA LYS A 379 5.15 -4.53 21.67
C LYS A 379 4.70 -5.90 21.19
N ILE A 380 4.79 -6.11 19.89
CA ILE A 380 4.48 -7.36 19.20
C ILE A 380 5.83 -7.94 18.78
N ARG A 381 6.13 -9.15 19.24
CA ARG A 381 7.32 -9.87 18.77
C ARG A 381 6.94 -10.64 17.53
N THR A 382 7.76 -10.54 16.49
CA THR A 382 7.54 -11.24 15.22
C THR A 382 8.60 -12.31 15.03
N SER A 383 8.51 -13.08 13.95
CA SER A 383 9.50 -14.11 13.59
C SER A 383 10.93 -13.57 13.44
N THR A 384 11.11 -12.27 13.26
CA THR A 384 12.42 -11.60 13.15
C THR A 384 12.97 -11.12 14.49
N GLU A 385 12.34 -11.49 15.61
CA GLU A 385 12.64 -11.08 17.00
C GLU A 385 12.58 -9.56 17.29
N ALA A 386 12.45 -8.73 16.25
CA ALA A 386 12.27 -7.30 16.38
C ALA A 386 10.90 -6.97 16.98
N ALA A 387 10.88 -6.03 17.92
CA ALA A 387 9.65 -5.52 18.50
C ALA A 387 8.96 -4.57 17.51
N ALA A 388 7.80 -4.97 17.02
CA ALA A 388 6.92 -4.15 16.21
C ALA A 388 5.80 -3.55 17.04
N THR A 389 5.20 -2.48 16.53
CA THR A 389 4.00 -1.86 17.08
C THR A 389 2.85 -1.96 16.09
N LEU A 390 1.63 -1.72 16.56
CA LEU A 390 0.49 -1.61 15.64
C LEU A 390 0.67 -0.38 14.74
N HIS A 391 0.40 -0.53 13.44
CA HIS A 391 0.38 0.60 12.51
C HIS A 391 -0.57 1.71 13.02
N PRO A 392 -0.24 3.02 12.87
CA PRO A 392 -1.09 4.11 13.36
C PRO A 392 -2.53 4.06 12.84
N SER A 393 -2.73 3.59 11.62
CA SER A 393 -4.07 3.36 11.05
C SER A 393 -4.79 2.11 11.56
N SER A 394 -4.22 1.34 12.50
CA SER A 394 -4.85 0.13 13.05
C SER A 394 -5.99 0.49 14.03
N VAL A 395 -7.18 -0.10 13.84
CA VAL A 395 -8.30 0.03 14.80
C VAL A 395 -7.90 -0.50 16.17
N ILE A 396 -7.18 -1.62 16.24
CA ILE A 396 -6.78 -2.22 17.52
C ILE A 396 -5.96 -1.23 18.33
N LYS A 397 -5.07 -0.46 17.68
CA LYS A 397 -4.29 0.60 18.34
C LYS A 397 -5.22 1.66 18.92
N ARG A 398 -6.20 2.14 18.14
CA ARG A 398 -7.18 3.14 18.59
C ARG A 398 -8.10 2.62 19.69
N GLN A 399 -8.57 1.38 19.62
CA GLN A 399 -9.42 0.74 20.62
C GLN A 399 -8.68 0.51 21.95
N VAL A 400 -7.42 0.09 21.91
CA VAL A 400 -6.57 -0.02 23.10
C VAL A 400 -6.30 1.36 23.72
N LEU A 401 -6.07 2.38 22.88
CA LEU A 401 -5.92 3.77 23.33
C LEU A 401 -7.24 4.35 23.88
N SER A 402 -8.40 4.02 23.30
CA SER A 402 -9.72 4.48 23.76
C SER A 402 -10.21 3.72 25.00
N ALA A 403 -9.84 2.45 25.15
CA ALA A 403 -10.06 1.67 26.38
C ALA A 403 -9.34 2.32 27.58
N SER A 404 -8.20 2.97 27.33
CA SER A 404 -7.46 3.77 28.33
C SER A 404 -8.17 5.08 28.71
N LYS A 405 -9.21 5.49 27.96
CA LYS A 405 -10.06 6.67 28.13
C LYS A 405 -11.55 6.29 28.32
N ARG A 406 -11.86 5.11 28.87
CA ARG A 406 -13.26 4.76 29.21
C ARG A 406 -13.76 5.74 30.28
N SER A 407 -14.79 6.51 29.97
CA SER A 407 -15.54 7.31 30.94
C SER A 407 -16.24 6.38 31.94
N GLU A 408 -16.32 6.80 33.21
CA GLU A 408 -16.88 6.05 34.34
C GLU A 408 -18.30 5.48 34.10
N ILE A 409 -19.04 6.06 33.14
CA ILE A 409 -20.41 5.69 32.78
C ILE A 409 -20.49 4.31 32.09
N ILE A 410 -19.44 3.86 31.39
CA ILE A 410 -19.44 2.56 30.70
C ILE A 410 -19.10 1.40 31.64
N ASN A 411 -18.41 1.65 32.75
CA ASN A 411 -18.06 0.63 33.75
C ASN A 411 -19.30 0.06 34.48
N GLN A 412 -20.45 0.73 34.43
CA GLN A 412 -21.71 0.20 34.98
C GLN A 412 -22.36 -0.91 34.12
N TYR A 413 -21.92 -1.08 32.88
CA TYR A 413 -22.48 -2.05 31.93
C TYR A 413 -21.54 -3.22 31.61
N VAL A 414 -20.36 -3.26 32.24
CA VAL A 414 -19.43 -4.39 32.14
C VAL A 414 -19.76 -5.38 33.26
N VAL A 415 -20.18 -6.58 32.87
CA VAL A 415 -20.37 -7.69 33.82
C VAL A 415 -19.01 -7.97 34.48
N GLU A 416 -18.96 -7.92 35.81
CA GLU A 416 -17.74 -7.97 36.65
C GLU A 416 -16.83 -9.20 36.48
N ASN A 417 -17.11 -10.14 35.55
CA ASN A 417 -16.39 -11.42 35.43
C ASN A 417 -16.03 -11.85 34.00
N SER A 418 -16.08 -10.98 32.97
CA SER A 418 -15.42 -11.33 31.69
C SER A 418 -13.99 -10.80 31.71
N GLU A 419 -13.00 -11.68 31.92
CA GLU A 419 -11.60 -11.35 31.64
C GLU A 419 -11.50 -10.73 30.24
N ASP A 420 -10.88 -9.55 30.11
CA ASP A 420 -10.58 -8.96 28.80
C ASP A 420 -9.86 -10.04 27.96
N PRO A 421 -10.27 -10.28 26.70
CA PRO A 421 -9.72 -11.37 25.91
C PRO A 421 -8.20 -11.25 25.80
N VAL A 422 -7.47 -12.23 26.32
CA VAL A 422 -6.00 -12.29 26.23
C VAL A 422 -5.62 -12.63 24.79
N ILE A 423 -5.29 -11.62 24.01
CA ILE A 423 -4.78 -11.79 22.64
C ILE A 423 -3.34 -12.28 22.71
N GLU A 424 -3.15 -13.59 22.52
CA GLU A 424 -1.81 -14.21 22.54
C GLU A 424 -1.11 -14.16 21.17
N TYR A 425 -1.87 -14.33 20.09
CA TYR A 425 -1.35 -14.38 18.72
C TYR A 425 -2.07 -13.40 17.79
N LEU A 426 -1.30 -12.83 16.87
CA LEU A 426 -1.75 -11.88 15.86
C LEU A 426 -1.28 -12.35 14.48
N ALA A 427 -2.18 -12.43 13.51
CA ALA A 427 -1.79 -12.58 12.11
C ALA A 427 -1.66 -11.21 11.46
N PHE A 428 -0.59 -11.01 10.68
CA PHE A 428 -0.35 -9.78 9.92
C PHE A 428 0.06 -10.05 8.48
N HIS A 429 -0.29 -9.12 7.59
CA HIS A 429 0.01 -9.24 6.16
C HIS A 429 1.43 -8.76 5.86
N GLU A 430 1.78 -7.58 6.36
CA GLU A 430 3.03 -6.89 6.01
C GLU A 430 3.67 -6.25 7.25
N LEU A 431 4.99 -6.33 7.33
CA LEU A 431 5.81 -5.49 8.21
C LEU A 431 6.23 -4.25 7.44
N ALA A 432 5.89 -3.09 8.00
CA ALA A 432 6.25 -1.78 7.44
C ALA A 432 7.12 -0.99 8.41
N LYS A 433 8.26 -0.47 7.95
CA LYS A 433 9.04 0.52 8.68
C LYS A 433 8.45 1.91 8.44
N ILE A 434 8.06 2.58 9.52
CA ILE A 434 7.55 3.96 9.53
C ILE A 434 8.41 4.74 10.52
N ASP A 435 9.06 5.78 10.02
CA ASP A 435 10.09 6.53 10.76
C ASP A 435 11.15 5.54 11.30
N GLU A 436 11.45 5.60 12.60
CA GLU A 436 12.36 4.66 13.27
C GLU A 436 11.67 3.41 13.85
N GLY A 437 10.35 3.28 13.65
CA GLY A 437 9.54 2.20 14.22
C GLY A 437 9.15 1.12 13.21
N LEU A 438 9.12 -0.14 13.67
CA LEU A 438 8.46 -1.22 12.94
C LEU A 438 6.97 -1.24 13.26
N THR A 439 6.17 -1.40 12.21
CA THR A 439 4.71 -1.47 12.30
C THR A 439 4.18 -2.67 11.54
N VAL A 440 3.05 -3.22 12.03
CA VAL A 440 2.34 -4.32 11.37
C VAL A 440 1.02 -3.84 10.79
N SER A 441 0.75 -4.24 9.54
CA SER A 441 -0.44 -3.90 8.75
C SER A 441 -1.33 -5.13 8.50
N LEU A 442 -2.65 -4.91 8.51
CA LEU A 442 -3.73 -5.92 8.61
C LEU A 442 -3.58 -6.81 9.85
N LEU A 443 -4.51 -6.76 10.80
CA LEU A 443 -4.38 -7.52 12.06
C LEU A 443 -5.66 -8.24 12.42
N VAL A 444 -5.54 -9.55 12.64
CA VAL A 444 -6.58 -10.36 13.25
C VAL A 444 -6.00 -11.06 14.48
N ALA A 445 -6.68 -10.92 15.61
CA ALA A 445 -6.38 -11.65 16.83
C ALA A 445 -6.95 -13.07 16.75
N SER A 446 -6.15 -14.07 17.12
CA SER A 446 -6.58 -15.46 17.25
C SER A 446 -6.19 -16.03 18.60
N GLY A 447 -7.05 -16.87 19.17
CA GLY A 447 -6.68 -17.76 20.28
C GLY A 447 -5.83 -18.95 19.80
N LYS A 448 -5.32 -19.77 20.74
CA LYS A 448 -4.42 -20.91 20.49
C LYS A 448 -4.89 -21.89 19.39
N ILE A 449 -6.21 -22.05 19.23
CA ILE A 449 -6.81 -23.09 18.38
C ILE A 449 -6.62 -22.81 16.87
N GLY A 450 -6.60 -21.54 16.44
CA GLY A 450 -6.46 -21.20 15.02
C GLY A 450 -5.06 -21.42 14.46
N PHE A 451 -4.03 -21.45 15.31
CA PHE A 451 -2.62 -21.56 14.89
C PHE A 451 -2.15 -23.01 14.72
N GLY A 452 -2.70 -23.95 15.50
CA GLY A 452 -2.30 -25.36 15.44
C GLY A 452 -2.59 -26.05 14.10
N ILE A 453 -3.58 -25.57 13.36
CA ILE A 453 -4.02 -26.15 12.08
C ILE A 453 -3.00 -25.89 10.95
N PHE A 454 -2.27 -24.77 11.00
CA PHE A 454 -1.39 -24.33 9.91
C PHE A 454 0.11 -24.56 10.17
N ARG A 455 0.47 -25.12 11.33
CA ARG A 455 1.86 -25.37 11.72
C ARG A 455 2.39 -26.75 11.28
N HIS A 456 1.52 -27.63 10.79
CA HIS A 456 1.82 -29.05 10.53
C HIS A 456 1.77 -29.47 9.04
N HIS A 457 1.90 -28.52 8.10
CA HIS A 457 2.01 -28.83 6.67
C HIS A 457 3.17 -28.11 6.02
#